data_AF-A0A3S3STS7-F1
#
_entry.id   AF-A0A3S3STS7-F1
#
_cell.length_a   1.000
_cell.length_b   1.000
_cell.length_c   1.000
_cell.angle_alpha   90.00
_cell.angle_beta   90.00
_cell.angle_gamma   90.00
#
_symmetry.space_group_name_H-M   'P 1'
#
loop_
_entity.id
_entity.type
_entity.pdbx_description
1 polymer ?
#
loop_
_entity_poly.entity_id
_entity_poly.type
_entity_poly.pdbx_seq_one_letter_code
_entity_poly.pdbx_strand_id
1 'polypeptide(L)'
;MHTDSDGNYMPDMLAKNGVQVGWNTRLVPFGKRYTSVVFSIGFACRVAMAFGGVKPGDSRANLIYNKDRTYAFVMPFGQVSDEWYANAAGAINWGFPTISDYAIPEILPTGICTYEHVVSDIPHDEIVQKAIEVRGLKVNVAKIDIPMSFGPAFEGERIRKDDLFMECGGGRTTGVEVLISKEMDEIEDGLVTLEGPDISDIELGQNLPIGILVEVAGREMQSDFEPILERQFHHLMNYIQGIMHIGQRNIMWVRIGKGAVEKGFSFKHLGVVLHGKLHQEFGAILDKVQVKIYTVQDKVEEVMEIAKQVYEERDLRLGSMTDETEDVFYSCTLCQSFAPSHVCVITPERIGMCGAYNWLDGKASFQINPTGPNQPIDKGECTDADNGYFTGINEFVNQASRGAVPEVSCYSLMNNPMTACGCFEAIAAMLPQCNGIMVVNRDYRGMTPSGMKFTTLAGMAGGGMQTPGFMGVSKHYMSSKKLFKAEGGVRRMVWMPKILKDEISEKLKALCEHEGMPELYDMIATEEQGTTEEEILAFLKEKGHPALEMETAMG
;
A
#
# COMPACT_ATOMS: atom_id res chain seq x y z
N MET A 1 17.78 -27.07 11.35
CA MET A 1 17.88 -27.31 12.80
C MET A 1 16.50 -27.59 13.40
N HIS A 2 16.27 -28.82 13.84
CA HIS A 2 15.04 -29.33 14.48
C HIS A 2 15.39 -30.11 15.77
N THR A 3 14.45 -30.88 16.32
CA THR A 3 14.57 -31.62 17.59
C THR A 3 15.88 -32.37 17.85
N ASP A 4 16.59 -32.78 16.79
CA ASP A 4 17.83 -33.56 16.88
C ASP A 4 19.11 -32.69 16.91
N SER A 5 18.95 -31.38 17.15
CA SER A 5 20.06 -30.41 17.32
C SER A 5 20.21 -29.93 18.77
N ASP A 6 20.01 -30.82 19.75
CA ASP A 6 20.22 -30.58 21.19
C ASP A 6 19.54 -29.31 21.74
N GLY A 7 18.31 -29.05 21.28
CA GLY A 7 17.51 -27.89 21.71
C GLY A 7 17.83 -26.58 20.98
N ASN A 8 18.70 -26.59 19.98
CA ASN A 8 18.97 -25.43 19.12
C ASN A 8 17.96 -25.37 17.96
N TYR A 9 16.95 -24.52 18.09
CA TYR A 9 15.96 -24.28 17.03
C TYR A 9 16.25 -22.95 16.34
N MET A 10 16.32 -22.96 15.01
CA MET A 10 16.60 -21.74 14.23
C MET A 10 15.67 -20.56 14.58
N PRO A 11 14.33 -20.72 14.70
CA PRO A 11 13.46 -19.62 15.09
C PRO A 11 13.80 -19.04 16.48
N ASP A 12 14.17 -19.90 17.45
CA ASP A 12 14.54 -19.48 18.80
C ASP A 12 15.90 -18.75 18.78
N MET A 13 16.85 -19.20 17.93
CA MET A 13 18.14 -18.53 17.73
C MET A 13 17.97 -17.17 17.03
N LEU A 14 17.12 -17.08 16.01
CA LEU A 14 16.79 -15.83 15.33
C LEU A 14 16.18 -14.83 16.31
N ALA A 15 15.19 -15.25 17.10
CA ALA A 15 14.57 -14.42 18.11
C ALA A 15 15.56 -13.95 19.19
N LYS A 16 16.46 -14.84 19.66
CA LYS A 16 17.53 -14.48 20.61
C LYS A 16 18.50 -13.42 20.06
N ASN A 17 18.66 -13.35 18.74
CA ASN A 17 19.49 -12.35 18.05
C ASN A 17 18.68 -11.14 17.55
N GLY A 18 17.45 -10.94 18.05
CA GLY A 18 16.62 -9.78 17.70
C GLY A 18 16.02 -9.82 16.29
N VAL A 19 16.03 -10.99 15.63
CA VAL A 19 15.38 -11.16 14.32
C VAL A 19 13.90 -11.51 14.53
N GLN A 20 13.02 -10.70 13.97
CA GLN A 20 11.58 -10.91 14.04
C GLN A 20 11.14 -12.06 13.11
N VAL A 21 10.47 -13.06 13.69
CA VAL A 21 9.90 -14.21 12.97
C VAL A 21 8.38 -14.06 12.82
N GLY A 22 7.82 -14.59 11.74
CA GLY A 22 6.38 -14.58 11.47
C GLY A 22 6.02 -14.38 10.00
N TRP A 23 4.72 -14.38 9.71
CA TRP A 23 4.20 -14.16 8.35
C TRP A 23 4.56 -12.78 7.79
N ASN A 24 4.54 -11.74 8.64
CA ASN A 24 4.86 -10.38 8.22
C ASN A 24 6.31 -10.27 7.71
N THR A 25 7.26 -10.90 8.41
CA THR A 25 8.67 -10.90 8.03
C THR A 25 9.05 -12.02 7.05
N ARG A 26 8.08 -12.84 6.64
CA ARG A 26 8.27 -14.01 5.75
C ARG A 26 9.22 -15.08 6.32
N LEU A 27 9.47 -15.06 7.64
CA LEU A 27 10.25 -16.05 8.37
C LEU A 27 9.31 -16.93 9.20
N VAL A 28 8.67 -17.92 8.58
CA VAL A 28 7.56 -18.69 9.17
C VAL A 28 8.05 -20.00 9.80
N PRO A 29 8.00 -20.15 11.14
CA PRO A 29 8.32 -21.43 11.78
C PRO A 29 7.15 -22.41 11.66
N PHE A 30 7.35 -23.53 10.98
CA PHE A 30 6.32 -24.58 10.86
C PHE A 30 6.24 -25.51 12.08
N GLY A 31 7.32 -25.61 12.86
CA GLY A 31 7.36 -26.43 14.07
C GLY A 31 8.77 -26.79 14.49
N LYS A 32 8.88 -27.39 15.69
CA LYS A 32 10.17 -27.79 16.27
C LYS A 32 10.71 -29.12 15.74
N ARG A 33 9.83 -29.99 15.23
CA ARG A 33 10.18 -31.33 14.71
C ARG A 33 10.53 -31.29 13.23
N TYR A 34 11.45 -32.15 12.80
CA TYR A 34 11.84 -32.26 11.39
C TYR A 34 10.67 -32.66 10.48
N THR A 35 9.67 -33.37 11.03
CA THR A 35 8.44 -33.71 10.30
C THR A 35 7.58 -32.50 9.94
N SER A 36 7.71 -31.37 10.65
CA SER A 36 6.94 -30.15 10.37
C SER A 36 7.34 -29.47 9.05
N VAL A 37 8.50 -29.81 8.49
CA VAL A 37 8.94 -29.34 7.17
C VAL A 37 7.94 -29.75 6.08
N VAL A 38 7.17 -30.83 6.27
CA VAL A 38 6.13 -31.24 5.32
C VAL A 38 5.10 -30.14 5.03
N PHE A 39 4.88 -29.22 5.98
CA PHE A 39 3.94 -28.10 5.79
C PHE A 39 4.43 -27.07 4.75
N SER A 40 5.74 -26.92 4.54
CA SER A 40 6.28 -26.05 3.48
C SER A 40 6.05 -26.67 2.09
N ILE A 41 6.22 -27.99 1.96
CA ILE A 41 5.88 -28.72 0.74
C ILE A 41 4.36 -28.69 0.48
N GLY A 42 3.55 -28.88 1.52
CA GLY A 42 2.09 -28.73 1.41
C GLY A 42 1.66 -27.31 1.02
N PHE A 43 2.42 -26.29 1.41
CA PHE A 43 2.23 -24.92 0.92
C PHE A 43 2.53 -24.81 -0.58
N ALA A 44 3.66 -25.33 -1.05
CA ALA A 44 4.03 -25.37 -2.47
C ALA A 44 2.98 -26.11 -3.32
N CYS A 45 2.45 -27.24 -2.84
CA CYS A 45 1.34 -27.95 -3.50
C CYS A 45 0.09 -27.07 -3.66
N ARG A 46 -0.25 -26.28 -2.63
CA ARG A 46 -1.38 -25.34 -2.68
C ARG A 46 -1.13 -24.16 -3.61
N VAL A 47 0.10 -23.68 -3.74
CA VAL A 47 0.47 -22.63 -4.70
C VAL A 47 0.15 -23.10 -6.13
N ALA A 48 0.53 -24.33 -6.48
CA ALA A 48 0.22 -24.89 -7.81
C ALA A 48 -1.29 -25.04 -8.07
N MET A 49 -2.08 -25.39 -7.06
CA MET A 49 -3.54 -25.51 -7.20
C MET A 49 -4.22 -24.13 -7.28
N ALA A 50 -3.82 -23.20 -6.42
CA ALA A 50 -4.45 -21.89 -6.30
C ALA A 50 -4.08 -20.95 -7.45
N PHE A 51 -2.81 -20.91 -7.84
CA PHE A 51 -2.30 -19.98 -8.85
C PHE A 51 -1.99 -20.65 -10.19
N GLY A 52 -1.65 -21.94 -10.17
CA GLY A 52 -1.42 -22.72 -11.38
C GLY A 52 -2.66 -23.39 -11.96
N GLY A 53 -3.80 -23.34 -11.26
CA GLY A 53 -5.02 -24.02 -11.67
C GLY A 53 -4.90 -25.55 -11.73
N VAL A 54 -3.88 -26.13 -11.09
CA VAL A 54 -3.67 -27.59 -11.08
C VAL A 54 -4.80 -28.26 -10.30
N LYS A 55 -5.45 -29.26 -10.92
CA LYS A 55 -6.56 -29.97 -10.30
C LYS A 55 -6.09 -30.89 -9.17
N PRO A 56 -6.85 -31.01 -8.07
CA PRO A 56 -6.57 -32.01 -7.04
C PRO A 56 -6.47 -33.42 -7.64
N GLY A 57 -5.43 -34.17 -7.28
CA GLY A 57 -5.15 -35.51 -7.80
C GLY A 57 -4.20 -35.56 -9.01
N ASP A 58 -3.96 -34.43 -9.70
CA ASP A 58 -2.96 -34.37 -10.78
C ASP A 58 -1.55 -34.11 -10.20
N SER A 59 -0.95 -35.17 -9.65
CA SER A 59 0.36 -35.10 -9.01
C SER A 59 1.47 -34.66 -9.97
N ARG A 60 1.44 -35.13 -11.22
CA ARG A 60 2.47 -34.78 -12.21
C ARG A 60 2.44 -33.29 -12.55
N ALA A 61 1.26 -32.73 -12.82
CA ALA A 61 1.14 -31.30 -13.09
C ALA A 61 1.57 -30.45 -11.88
N ASN A 62 1.26 -30.91 -10.66
CA ASN A 62 1.68 -30.22 -9.44
C ASN A 62 3.20 -30.16 -9.27
N LEU A 63 3.89 -31.29 -9.50
CA LEU A 63 5.35 -31.36 -9.41
C LEU A 63 6.03 -30.50 -10.49
N ILE A 64 5.54 -30.55 -11.74
CA ILE A 64 6.07 -29.75 -12.84
C ILE A 64 5.88 -28.25 -12.56
N TYR A 65 4.69 -27.84 -12.12
CA TYR A 65 4.43 -26.44 -11.76
C TYR A 65 5.42 -25.95 -10.71
N ASN A 66 5.62 -26.72 -9.64
CA ASN A 66 6.54 -26.34 -8.57
C ASN A 66 7.99 -26.25 -9.05
N LYS A 67 8.44 -27.21 -9.87
CA LYS A 67 9.76 -27.17 -10.48
C LYS A 67 9.99 -25.89 -11.28
N ASP A 68 9.00 -25.47 -12.07
CA ASP A 68 9.17 -24.38 -13.04
C ASP A 68 8.79 -23.00 -12.49
N ARG A 69 7.92 -22.93 -11.48
CA ARG A 69 7.33 -21.66 -10.98
C ARG A 69 7.58 -21.40 -9.49
N THR A 70 7.80 -22.42 -8.67
CA THR A 70 8.06 -22.24 -7.23
C THR A 70 9.56 -22.28 -6.96
N TYR A 71 10.19 -21.11 -6.84
CA TYR A 71 11.62 -21.00 -6.57
C TYR A 71 11.96 -21.27 -5.10
N ALA A 72 11.90 -22.54 -4.68
CA ALA A 72 12.23 -23.00 -3.34
C ALA A 72 13.47 -23.93 -3.33
N PHE A 73 14.18 -23.95 -2.20
CA PHE A 73 15.31 -24.83 -1.90
C PHE A 73 15.35 -25.15 -0.40
N VAL A 74 16.03 -26.23 -0.02
CA VAL A 74 16.15 -26.71 1.36
C VAL A 74 17.57 -26.44 1.88
N MET A 75 17.69 -25.86 3.08
CA MET A 75 18.98 -25.63 3.74
C MET A 75 19.04 -26.30 5.11
N PRO A 76 19.48 -27.57 5.19
CA PRO A 76 19.77 -28.21 6.45
C PRO A 76 21.11 -27.69 7.01
N PHE A 77 21.04 -27.10 8.20
CA PHE A 77 22.20 -26.64 8.96
C PHE A 77 22.59 -27.64 10.05
N GLY A 78 23.88 -27.99 10.11
CA GLY A 78 24.49 -28.91 11.06
C GLY A 78 24.39 -30.39 10.65
N GLN A 79 24.80 -31.28 11.56
CA GLN A 79 24.76 -32.73 11.32
C GLN A 79 23.33 -33.19 10.99
N VAL A 80 23.17 -33.85 9.85
CA VAL A 80 21.88 -34.30 9.31
C VAL A 80 21.66 -35.78 9.66
N SER A 81 20.52 -36.12 10.28
CA SER A 81 20.14 -37.52 10.51
C SER A 81 19.60 -38.17 9.23
N ASP A 82 19.54 -39.50 9.20
CA ASP A 82 18.99 -40.26 8.06
C ASP A 82 17.53 -39.84 7.75
N GLU A 83 16.72 -39.55 8.77
CA GLU A 83 15.34 -39.09 8.60
C GLU A 83 15.26 -37.68 8.02
N TRP A 84 16.17 -36.78 8.40
CA TRP A 84 16.25 -35.43 7.81
C TRP A 84 16.69 -35.51 6.36
N TYR A 85 17.69 -36.34 6.10
CA TYR A 85 18.20 -36.59 4.75
C TYR A 85 17.10 -37.13 3.84
N ALA A 86 16.30 -38.11 4.32
CA ALA A 86 15.16 -38.64 3.59
C ALA A 86 14.07 -37.58 3.32
N ASN A 87 13.75 -36.73 4.31
CA ASN A 87 12.79 -35.64 4.13
C ASN A 87 13.27 -34.59 3.12
N ALA A 88 14.56 -34.21 3.17
CA ALA A 88 15.14 -33.28 2.21
C ALA A 88 15.17 -33.87 0.79
N ALA A 89 15.53 -35.14 0.65
CA ALA A 89 15.46 -35.86 -0.62
C ALA A 89 14.03 -35.91 -1.19
N GLY A 90 13.01 -35.95 -0.34
CA GLY A 90 11.61 -35.82 -0.76
C GLY A 90 11.33 -34.55 -1.57
N ALA A 91 11.93 -33.42 -1.18
CA ALA A 91 11.75 -32.12 -1.82
C ALA A 91 12.31 -32.07 -3.27
N ILE A 92 13.28 -32.96 -3.59
CA ILE A 92 13.83 -33.09 -4.95
C ILE A 92 12.70 -33.37 -5.94
N ASN A 93 11.68 -34.15 -5.58
CA ASN A 93 10.54 -34.44 -6.47
C ASN A 93 9.80 -33.18 -6.95
N TRP A 94 9.79 -32.10 -6.16
CA TRP A 94 9.21 -30.81 -6.52
C TRP A 94 10.19 -29.90 -7.29
N GLY A 95 11.38 -30.40 -7.62
CA GLY A 95 12.47 -29.64 -8.23
C GLY A 95 13.21 -28.74 -7.26
N PHE A 96 13.07 -28.95 -5.94
CA PHE A 96 13.71 -28.13 -4.92
C PHE A 96 15.05 -28.77 -4.50
N PRO A 97 16.19 -28.12 -4.77
CA PRO A 97 17.50 -28.66 -4.40
C PRO A 97 17.76 -28.50 -2.90
N THR A 98 18.68 -29.31 -2.40
CA THR A 98 19.17 -29.24 -1.01
C THR A 98 20.60 -28.74 -0.98
N ILE A 99 20.87 -27.74 -0.14
CA ILE A 99 22.20 -27.13 0.04
C ILE A 99 22.56 -27.19 1.52
N SER A 100 23.56 -27.99 1.89
CA SER A 100 23.96 -28.20 3.28
C SER A 100 25.31 -27.58 3.61
N ASP A 101 25.46 -27.09 4.84
CA ASP A 101 26.73 -26.71 5.43
C ASP A 101 27.52 -27.91 6.01
N TYR A 102 26.91 -29.09 6.05
CA TYR A 102 27.50 -30.31 6.58
C TYR A 102 27.79 -31.29 5.45
N ALA A 103 28.86 -32.06 5.58
CA ALA A 103 29.24 -33.08 4.60
C ALA A 103 28.21 -34.22 4.59
N ILE A 104 27.33 -34.20 3.59
CA ILE A 104 26.35 -35.24 3.27
C ILE A 104 26.57 -35.73 1.83
N PRO A 105 26.12 -36.95 1.46
CA PRO A 105 26.27 -37.44 0.10
C PRO A 105 25.63 -36.49 -0.92
N GLU A 106 26.38 -36.13 -1.96
CA GLU A 106 25.92 -35.24 -3.01
C GLU A 106 25.10 -35.99 -4.07
N ILE A 107 24.21 -35.25 -4.74
CA ILE A 107 23.43 -35.70 -5.89
C ILE A 107 23.56 -34.61 -6.96
N LEU A 108 24.69 -34.65 -7.66
CA LEU A 108 25.05 -33.68 -8.70
C LEU A 108 24.30 -33.79 -10.05
N PRO A 109 23.68 -34.93 -10.43
CA PRO A 109 22.92 -35.00 -11.66
C PRO A 109 21.79 -33.97 -11.74
N THR A 110 21.50 -33.50 -12.94
CA THR A 110 20.39 -32.57 -13.22
C THR A 110 19.14 -33.33 -13.71
N GLY A 111 18.02 -32.63 -13.84
CA GLY A 111 16.83 -33.16 -14.55
C GLY A 111 15.54 -33.02 -13.76
N ILE A 112 15.54 -33.38 -12.47
CA ILE A 112 14.41 -33.08 -11.58
C ILE A 112 14.51 -31.63 -11.08
N CYS A 113 15.60 -31.26 -10.41
CA CYS A 113 15.93 -29.85 -10.17
C CYS A 113 16.53 -29.19 -11.42
N THR A 114 16.62 -27.85 -11.39
CA THR A 114 17.21 -27.04 -12.48
C THR A 114 18.67 -27.40 -12.72
N TYR A 115 19.47 -27.46 -11.65
CA TYR A 115 20.87 -27.92 -11.67
C TYR A 115 21.03 -29.12 -10.72
N GLU A 116 22.01 -29.10 -9.83
CA GLU A 116 22.29 -30.16 -8.87
C GLU A 116 21.12 -30.37 -7.90
N HIS A 117 20.88 -31.60 -7.46
CA HIS A 117 19.79 -31.93 -6.53
C HIS A 117 20.23 -31.79 -5.07
N VAL A 118 21.47 -32.18 -4.76
CA VAL A 118 22.07 -32.04 -3.42
C VAL A 118 23.52 -31.60 -3.56
N VAL A 119 23.85 -30.47 -2.93
CA VAL A 119 25.21 -29.93 -2.79
C VAL A 119 25.51 -29.79 -1.29
N SER A 120 26.71 -30.17 -0.86
CA SER A 120 27.07 -30.23 0.56
C SER A 120 28.41 -29.55 0.85
N ASP A 121 28.74 -29.44 2.14
CA ASP A 121 30.00 -28.82 2.62
C ASP A 121 30.18 -27.35 2.18
N ILE A 122 29.07 -26.59 2.15
CA ILE A 122 29.08 -25.19 1.72
C ILE A 122 29.27 -24.22 2.90
N PRO A 123 30.28 -23.33 2.86
CA PRO A 123 30.50 -22.31 3.88
C PRO A 123 29.28 -21.39 4.10
N HIS A 124 29.05 -20.94 5.33
CA HIS A 124 27.88 -20.12 5.69
C HIS A 124 27.82 -18.76 4.99
N ASP A 125 28.96 -18.16 4.70
CA ASP A 125 29.09 -16.89 3.97
C ASP A 125 28.76 -17.04 2.47
N GLU A 126 28.83 -18.26 1.93
CA GLU A 126 28.53 -18.56 0.52
C GLU A 126 27.18 -19.29 0.34
N ILE A 127 26.62 -19.89 1.38
CA ILE A 127 25.49 -20.83 1.29
C ILE A 127 24.24 -20.24 0.62
N VAL A 128 23.95 -18.96 0.86
CA VAL A 128 22.80 -18.27 0.25
C VAL A 128 23.04 -18.07 -1.24
N GLN A 129 24.25 -17.64 -1.62
CA GLN A 129 24.62 -17.46 -3.03
C GLN A 129 24.58 -18.80 -3.77
N LYS A 130 25.07 -19.87 -3.13
CA LYS A 130 25.02 -21.20 -3.72
C LYS A 130 23.60 -21.70 -3.89
N ALA A 131 22.72 -21.48 -2.91
CA ALA A 131 21.31 -21.85 -3.02
C ALA A 131 20.59 -21.09 -4.17
N ILE A 132 20.89 -19.80 -4.35
CA ILE A 132 20.40 -18.99 -5.49
C ILE A 132 20.87 -19.60 -6.82
N GLU A 133 22.16 -19.93 -6.92
CA GLU A 133 22.77 -20.51 -8.13
C GLU A 133 22.15 -21.87 -8.48
N VAL A 134 22.16 -22.82 -7.55
CA VAL A 134 21.72 -24.21 -7.77
C VAL A 134 20.22 -24.29 -8.07
N ARG A 135 19.41 -23.40 -7.46
CA ARG A 135 17.99 -23.32 -7.79
C ARG A 135 17.72 -22.55 -9.10
N GLY A 136 18.70 -21.81 -9.62
CA GLY A 136 18.59 -21.02 -10.86
C GLY A 136 17.85 -19.70 -10.67
N LEU A 137 17.89 -19.11 -9.48
CA LEU A 137 17.31 -17.78 -9.24
C LEU A 137 18.19 -16.71 -9.87
N LYS A 138 17.58 -15.81 -10.64
CA LYS A 138 18.22 -14.57 -11.06
C LYS A 138 17.77 -13.46 -10.12
N VAL A 139 18.56 -13.19 -9.08
CA VAL A 139 18.28 -12.10 -8.13
C VAL A 139 19.03 -10.87 -8.60
N ASN A 140 18.31 -9.79 -8.89
CA ASN A 140 18.92 -8.48 -9.08
C ASN A 140 19.10 -7.83 -7.70
N VAL A 141 20.22 -8.10 -7.03
CA VAL A 141 20.53 -7.54 -5.72
C VAL A 141 21.04 -6.11 -5.92
N ALA A 142 20.15 -5.12 -5.82
CA ALA A 142 20.58 -3.76 -5.55
C ALA A 142 21.00 -3.69 -4.08
N LYS A 143 22.30 -3.57 -3.81
CA LYS A 143 22.79 -3.33 -2.46
C LYS A 143 22.44 -1.88 -2.10
N ILE A 144 21.43 -1.71 -1.26
CA ILE A 144 21.09 -0.41 -0.67
C ILE A 144 21.99 -0.21 0.56
N ASP A 145 22.84 0.81 0.52
CA ASP A 145 23.85 1.06 1.55
C ASP A 145 23.25 1.85 2.73
N ILE A 146 22.54 1.13 3.60
CA ILE A 146 21.94 1.66 4.83
C ILE A 146 22.18 0.69 5.99
N PRO A 147 22.22 1.16 7.25
CA PRO A 147 22.50 0.28 8.39
C PRO A 147 21.31 -0.57 8.86
N MET A 148 20.11 -0.33 8.31
CA MET A 148 18.91 -1.13 8.59
C MET A 148 18.78 -2.27 7.59
N SER A 149 18.05 -3.32 7.99
CA SER A 149 17.54 -4.29 7.02
C SER A 149 16.56 -3.60 6.07
N PHE A 150 16.60 -4.01 4.80
CA PHE A 150 15.76 -3.44 3.76
C PHE A 150 15.01 -4.54 3.00
N GLY A 151 13.71 -4.36 2.80
CA GLY A 151 12.92 -5.20 1.91
C GLY A 151 11.42 -5.22 2.20
N PRO A 152 10.62 -5.83 1.31
CA PRO A 152 9.15 -5.85 1.39
C PRO A 152 8.58 -6.68 2.55
N ALA A 153 9.45 -7.27 3.38
CA ALA A 153 9.06 -7.92 4.63
C ALA A 153 8.79 -6.91 5.76
N PHE A 154 9.26 -5.66 5.63
CA PHE A 154 9.10 -4.62 6.65
C PHE A 154 7.95 -3.65 6.38
N GLU A 155 7.35 -3.70 5.18
CA GLU A 155 6.37 -2.70 4.71
C GLU A 155 5.15 -2.49 5.64
N GLY A 156 4.75 -3.54 6.35
CA GLY A 156 3.60 -3.53 7.26
C GLY A 156 3.94 -3.28 8.73
N GLU A 157 5.18 -2.92 9.06
CA GLU A 157 5.61 -2.63 10.43
C GLU A 157 4.83 -1.44 11.01
N ARG A 158 4.28 -1.58 12.21
CA ARG A 158 3.55 -0.51 12.90
C ARG A 158 4.34 -0.02 14.10
N ILE A 159 4.78 1.24 14.04
CA ILE A 159 5.50 1.89 15.14
C ILE A 159 4.48 2.52 16.10
N ARG A 160 4.33 1.88 17.26
CA ARG A 160 3.45 2.33 18.36
C ARG A 160 4.20 3.32 19.26
N LYS A 161 3.45 4.00 20.14
CA LYS A 161 3.99 5.05 21.02
C LYS A 161 5.17 4.58 21.87
N ASP A 162 5.16 3.32 22.33
CA ASP A 162 6.21 2.78 23.20
C ASP A 162 7.53 2.57 22.45
N ASP A 163 7.46 2.27 21.15
CA ASP A 163 8.62 2.04 20.27
C ASP A 163 9.02 3.29 19.47
N LEU A 164 8.19 4.34 19.51
CA LEU A 164 8.39 5.58 18.77
C LEU A 164 9.56 6.38 19.34
N PHE A 165 10.46 6.82 18.46
CA PHE A 165 11.49 7.80 18.79
C PHE A 165 11.02 9.22 18.46
N MET A 166 10.57 9.42 17.21
CA MET A 166 10.03 10.70 16.72
C MET A 166 9.02 10.48 15.59
N GLU A 167 8.26 11.52 15.28
CA GLU A 167 7.36 11.56 14.13
C GLU A 167 7.44 12.90 13.37
N CYS A 168 7.30 12.86 12.04
CA CYS A 168 7.27 14.02 11.15
C CYS A 168 6.00 13.98 10.28
N GLY A 169 5.27 15.09 10.13
CA GLY A 169 4.00 15.13 9.40
C GLY A 169 2.79 14.67 10.24
N GLY A 170 1.77 14.12 9.59
CA GLY A 170 0.59 13.54 10.26
C GLY A 170 -0.22 14.53 11.12
N GLY A 171 -0.20 15.83 10.76
CA GLY A 171 -0.81 16.90 11.54
C GLY A 171 -0.13 17.14 12.91
N ARG A 172 1.11 16.67 13.09
CA ARG A 172 1.95 16.90 14.28
C ARG A 172 2.99 17.98 13.99
N THR A 173 3.60 17.89 12.82
CA THR A 173 4.48 18.89 12.21
C THR A 173 4.13 19.03 10.73
N THR A 174 4.68 20.05 10.06
CA THR A 174 4.57 20.16 8.60
C THR A 174 5.33 19.01 7.92
N GLY A 175 4.68 18.32 6.98
CA GLY A 175 5.28 17.22 6.24
C GLY A 175 4.90 17.30 4.76
N VAL A 176 5.87 17.17 3.87
CA VAL A 176 5.62 17.13 2.42
C VAL A 176 6.63 16.23 1.71
N GLU A 177 6.14 15.46 0.75
CA GLU A 177 6.96 14.69 -0.18
C GLU A 177 6.52 15.00 -1.61
N VAL A 178 7.46 15.37 -2.48
CA VAL A 178 7.16 15.71 -3.86
C VAL A 178 8.26 15.22 -4.79
N LEU A 179 7.86 14.66 -5.92
CA LEU A 179 8.75 14.35 -7.03
C LEU A 179 8.50 15.32 -8.18
N ILE A 180 9.58 15.88 -8.74
CA ILE A 180 9.51 16.74 -9.93
C ILE A 180 10.53 16.33 -10.97
N SER A 181 10.20 16.52 -12.25
CA SER A 181 11.13 16.36 -13.36
C SER A 181 12.00 17.61 -13.53
N LYS A 182 13.26 17.40 -13.91
CA LYS A 182 14.26 18.43 -14.21
C LYS A 182 15.01 18.10 -15.50
N GLU A 183 15.68 19.08 -16.07
CA GLU A 183 16.58 18.86 -17.19
C GLU A 183 17.84 18.11 -16.73
N MET A 184 18.46 17.37 -17.66
CA MET A 184 19.61 16.50 -17.35
C MET A 184 20.81 17.23 -16.75
N ASP A 185 21.00 18.50 -17.07
CA ASP A 185 22.10 19.35 -16.62
C ASP A 185 21.80 20.11 -15.32
N GLU A 186 20.55 20.09 -14.84
CA GLU A 186 20.14 20.73 -13.59
C GLU A 186 20.39 19.87 -12.35
N ILE A 187 20.58 18.55 -12.51
CA ILE A 187 20.71 17.61 -11.39
C ILE A 187 21.93 16.69 -11.46
N GLU A 188 22.44 16.34 -10.28
CA GLU A 188 23.54 15.40 -10.07
C GLU A 188 22.99 14.05 -9.58
N ASP A 189 23.25 12.99 -10.34
CA ASP A 189 22.76 11.66 -9.98
C ASP A 189 23.40 11.16 -8.68
N GLY A 190 22.58 10.62 -7.79
CA GLY A 190 23.02 10.09 -6.49
C GLY A 190 23.28 11.15 -5.43
N LEU A 191 23.10 12.44 -5.73
CA LEU A 191 23.25 13.49 -4.73
C LEU A 191 22.11 13.41 -3.72
N VAL A 192 22.48 13.17 -2.45
CA VAL A 192 21.57 13.19 -1.31
C VAL A 192 22.00 14.29 -0.34
N THR A 193 21.13 15.26 -0.11
CA THR A 193 21.38 16.39 0.80
C THR A 193 20.40 16.41 1.97
N LEU A 194 20.86 16.91 3.11
CA LEU A 194 20.05 17.19 4.28
C LEU A 194 20.37 18.62 4.74
N GLU A 195 19.36 19.47 4.80
CA GLU A 195 19.45 20.82 5.36
C GLU A 195 18.57 20.92 6.62
N GLY A 196 19.23 21.06 7.77
CA GLY A 196 18.61 21.07 9.09
C GLY A 196 19.17 19.97 10.02
N PRO A 197 18.60 19.82 11.22
CA PRO A 197 18.99 18.79 12.17
C PRO A 197 18.78 17.39 11.60
N ASP A 198 19.75 16.49 11.82
CA ASP A 198 19.60 15.06 11.57
C ASP A 198 19.13 14.32 12.84
N ILE A 199 18.89 13.02 12.72
CA ILE A 199 18.48 12.14 13.82
C ILE A 199 19.49 12.16 14.99
N SER A 200 20.79 12.34 14.71
CA SER A 200 21.83 12.42 15.74
C SER A 200 21.76 13.69 16.60
N ASP A 201 21.06 14.72 16.11
CA ASP A 201 21.04 16.06 16.72
C ASP A 201 19.80 16.30 17.59
N ILE A 202 18.90 15.32 17.67
CA ILE A 202 17.60 15.45 18.33
C ILE A 202 17.43 14.47 19.50
N GLU A 203 16.65 14.90 20.49
CA GLU A 203 16.30 14.08 21.64
C GLU A 203 15.01 13.30 21.44
N LEU A 204 14.83 12.23 22.22
CA LEU A 204 13.62 11.42 22.22
C LEU A 204 12.37 12.29 22.44
N GLY A 205 11.40 12.21 21.53
CA GLY A 205 10.16 12.98 21.61
C GLY A 205 10.22 14.37 20.97
N GLN A 206 11.36 14.78 20.42
CA GLN A 206 11.45 15.95 19.56
C GLN A 206 10.99 15.61 18.14
N ASN A 207 9.91 16.24 17.71
CA ASN A 207 9.39 16.11 16.34
C ASN A 207 9.91 17.24 15.46
N LEU A 208 10.19 16.95 14.19
CA LEU A 208 10.67 17.93 13.22
C LEU A 208 9.65 18.08 12.06
N PRO A 209 9.59 19.23 11.40
CA PRO A 209 9.00 19.30 10.06
C PRO A 209 9.89 18.50 9.10
N ILE A 210 9.31 18.01 8.00
CA ILE A 210 10.08 17.32 6.95
C ILE A 210 9.59 17.68 5.56
N GLY A 211 10.54 17.97 4.67
CA GLY A 211 10.31 18.15 3.24
C GLY A 211 11.22 17.21 2.47
N ILE A 212 10.64 16.31 1.67
CA ILE A 212 11.37 15.38 0.80
C ILE A 212 11.11 15.82 -0.65
N LEU A 213 12.11 16.45 -1.26
CA LEU A 213 12.09 16.85 -2.67
C LEU A 213 12.97 15.88 -3.46
N VAL A 214 12.35 15.11 -4.34
CA VAL A 214 13.06 14.23 -5.28
C VAL A 214 13.01 14.86 -6.66
N GLU A 215 14.18 15.13 -7.21
CA GLU A 215 14.32 15.65 -8.57
C GLU A 215 14.82 14.52 -9.47
N VAL A 216 14.13 14.29 -10.58
CA VAL A 216 14.47 13.22 -11.52
C VAL A 216 14.68 13.76 -12.93
N ALA A 217 15.53 13.09 -13.70
CA ALA A 217 15.71 13.36 -15.12
C ALA A 217 15.84 12.05 -15.89
N GLY A 218 15.28 12.00 -17.09
CA GLY A 218 15.22 10.80 -17.91
C GLY A 218 14.83 11.14 -19.34
N ARG A 219 15.42 10.47 -20.34
CA ARG A 219 15.06 10.70 -21.75
C ARG A 219 13.62 10.35 -22.07
N GLU A 220 13.11 9.31 -21.42
CA GLU A 220 11.73 8.84 -21.54
C GLU A 220 10.86 9.36 -20.38
N MET A 221 11.39 10.23 -19.51
CA MET A 221 10.65 10.81 -18.39
C MET A 221 9.62 11.81 -18.91
N GLN A 222 8.41 11.74 -18.36
CA GLN A 222 7.30 12.63 -18.68
C GLN A 222 6.67 13.11 -17.37
N SER A 223 6.09 14.31 -17.38
CA SER A 223 5.39 14.86 -16.23
C SER A 223 4.24 14.00 -15.73
N ASP A 224 3.71 13.10 -16.58
CA ASP A 224 2.65 12.15 -16.26
C ASP A 224 3.15 10.94 -15.45
N PHE A 225 4.46 10.69 -15.44
CA PHE A 225 5.07 9.61 -14.67
C PHE A 225 5.44 10.03 -13.24
N GLU A 226 5.50 11.33 -12.96
CA GLU A 226 5.85 11.84 -11.65
C GLU A 226 4.97 11.31 -10.50
N PRO A 227 3.62 11.33 -10.57
CA PRO A 227 2.78 10.78 -9.51
C PRO A 227 3.00 9.27 -9.29
N ILE A 228 3.39 8.52 -10.33
CA ILE A 228 3.67 7.08 -10.23
C ILE A 228 4.93 6.82 -9.41
N LEU A 229 5.97 7.61 -9.67
CA LEU A 229 7.25 7.54 -8.97
C LEU A 229 7.13 8.07 -7.54
N GLU A 230 6.43 9.20 -7.35
CA GLU A 230 6.17 9.79 -6.03
C GLU A 230 5.44 8.80 -5.12
N ARG A 231 4.48 8.05 -5.66
CA ARG A 231 3.77 7.04 -4.86
C ARG A 231 4.66 5.92 -4.35
N GLN A 232 5.77 5.62 -5.03
CA GLN A 232 6.70 4.60 -4.57
C GLN A 232 7.35 4.98 -3.25
N PHE A 233 7.42 6.26 -2.89
CA PHE A 233 8.00 6.71 -1.62
C PHE A 233 7.38 5.96 -0.44
N HIS A 234 6.07 5.73 -0.50
CA HIS A 234 5.38 4.94 0.48
C HIS A 234 5.93 3.52 0.64
N HIS A 235 6.13 2.77 -0.44
CA HIS A 235 6.68 1.42 -0.32
C HIS A 235 8.15 1.44 0.06
N LEU A 236 8.92 2.25 -0.65
CA LEU A 236 10.37 2.28 -0.53
C LEU A 236 10.81 2.71 0.87
N MET A 237 10.13 3.68 1.49
CA MET A 237 10.41 4.07 2.87
C MET A 237 9.95 3.02 3.88
N ASN A 238 8.78 2.38 3.67
CA ASN A 238 8.30 1.30 4.55
C ASN A 238 9.12 0.00 4.40
N TYR A 239 9.91 -0.18 3.33
CA TYR A 239 10.83 -1.31 3.21
C TYR A 239 12.03 -1.20 4.15
N ILE A 240 12.28 -0.02 4.74
CA ILE A 240 13.32 0.19 5.74
C ILE A 240 12.81 -0.29 7.10
N GLN A 241 13.49 -1.28 7.69
CA GLN A 241 13.13 -1.78 9.02
C GLN A 241 13.12 -0.65 10.06
N GLY A 242 12.05 -0.56 10.85
CA GLY A 242 11.90 0.43 11.91
C GLY A 242 11.51 1.84 11.43
N ILE A 243 11.12 1.99 10.16
CA ILE A 243 10.50 3.20 9.61
C ILE A 243 9.06 2.90 9.19
N MET A 244 8.15 3.82 9.45
CA MET A 244 6.75 3.71 9.04
C MET A 244 6.33 4.99 8.33
N HIS A 245 6.01 4.90 7.03
CA HIS A 245 5.48 5.99 6.23
C HIS A 245 3.99 5.77 5.92
N ILE A 246 3.14 6.77 6.13
CA ILE A 246 1.72 6.74 5.79
C ILE A 246 1.35 8.05 5.12
N GLY A 247 0.36 8.04 4.23
CA GLY A 247 -0.08 9.23 3.54
C GLY A 247 0.59 9.34 2.18
N GLN A 248 0.66 10.58 1.70
CA GLN A 248 1.07 10.96 0.36
C GLN A 248 1.17 12.50 0.31
N ARG A 249 1.86 13.03 -0.71
CA ARG A 249 1.92 14.47 -1.00
C ARG A 249 2.27 15.30 0.27
N ASN A 250 1.46 16.29 0.60
CA ASN A 250 1.59 17.17 1.77
C ASN A 250 0.81 16.71 3.02
N ILE A 251 0.28 15.49 3.01
CA ILE A 251 -0.36 14.86 4.17
C ILE A 251 0.39 13.59 4.61
N MET A 252 1.65 13.46 4.18
CA MET A 252 2.54 12.39 4.60
C MET A 252 2.75 12.38 6.11
N TRP A 253 3.09 11.21 6.63
CA TRP A 253 3.42 10.98 8.03
C TRP A 253 4.49 9.89 8.15
N VAL A 254 5.65 10.26 8.67
CA VAL A 254 6.75 9.34 8.96
C VAL A 254 6.89 9.17 10.45
N ARG A 255 6.96 7.92 10.90
CA ARG A 255 7.40 7.54 12.25
C ARG A 255 8.72 6.82 12.18
N ILE A 256 9.61 7.14 13.11
CA ILE A 256 10.93 6.52 13.26
C ILE A 256 10.97 5.80 14.62
N GLY A 257 11.29 4.51 14.59
CA GLY A 257 11.35 3.67 15.78
C GLY A 257 12.72 3.73 16.47
N LYS A 258 12.74 3.53 17.79
CA LYS A 258 13.97 3.53 18.60
C LYS A 258 15.03 2.56 18.06
N GLY A 259 14.62 1.37 17.61
CA GLY A 259 15.54 0.38 17.05
C GLY A 259 16.21 0.80 15.74
N ALA A 260 15.60 1.66 14.92
CA ALA A 260 16.25 2.22 13.73
C ALA A 260 17.31 3.25 14.13
N VAL A 261 17.02 4.09 15.13
CA VAL A 261 17.96 5.08 15.66
C VAL A 261 19.19 4.41 16.30
N GLU A 262 18.98 3.34 17.08
CA GLU A 262 20.07 2.55 17.68
C GLU A 262 21.02 1.94 16.64
N LYS A 263 20.51 1.62 15.45
CA LYS A 263 21.31 1.13 14.31
C LYS A 263 22.01 2.26 13.54
N GLY A 264 21.78 3.52 13.89
CA GLY A 264 22.39 4.68 13.24
C GLY A 264 21.59 5.23 12.06
N PHE A 265 20.26 5.16 12.09
CA PHE A 265 19.41 5.82 11.08
C PHE A 265 19.71 7.33 10.98
N SER A 266 19.75 7.84 9.76
CA SER A 266 19.87 9.25 9.36
C SER A 266 18.80 9.51 8.31
N PHE A 267 18.27 10.73 8.24
CA PHE A 267 17.33 11.09 7.18
C PHE A 267 17.91 10.87 5.78
N LYS A 268 19.23 11.01 5.61
CA LYS A 268 19.91 10.75 4.32
C LYS A 268 19.71 9.31 3.83
N HIS A 269 19.49 8.35 4.71
CA HIS A 269 19.20 6.97 4.31
C HIS A 269 17.88 6.85 3.54
N LEU A 270 16.91 7.75 3.78
CA LEU A 270 15.71 7.84 2.95
C LEU A 270 16.09 8.20 1.50
N GLY A 271 16.96 9.19 1.32
CA GLY A 271 17.44 9.59 -0.01
C GLY A 271 18.24 8.51 -0.72
N VAL A 272 19.11 7.78 -0.01
CA VAL A 272 19.86 6.63 -0.56
C VAL A 272 18.92 5.54 -1.05
N VAL A 273 17.89 5.22 -0.26
CA VAL A 273 16.86 4.25 -0.63
C VAL A 273 16.08 4.72 -1.86
N LEU A 274 15.59 5.95 -1.86
CA LEU A 274 14.79 6.50 -2.97
C LEU A 274 15.61 6.54 -4.26
N HIS A 275 16.85 7.04 -4.24
CA HIS A 275 17.76 7.01 -5.40
C HIS A 275 17.96 5.60 -5.93
N GLY A 276 18.44 4.67 -5.09
CA GLY A 276 18.82 3.33 -5.54
C GLY A 276 17.62 2.52 -6.05
N LYS A 277 16.45 2.67 -5.43
CA LYS A 277 15.26 1.90 -5.76
C LYS A 277 14.48 2.46 -6.94
N LEU A 278 14.37 3.78 -7.08
CA LEU A 278 13.77 4.39 -8.27
C LEU A 278 14.59 4.04 -9.51
N HIS A 279 15.92 4.09 -9.43
CA HIS A 279 16.81 3.61 -10.51
C HIS A 279 16.59 2.13 -10.83
N GLN A 280 16.54 1.28 -9.81
CA GLN A 280 16.38 -0.15 -10.02
C GLN A 280 15.04 -0.50 -10.69
N GLU A 281 13.95 0.14 -10.29
CA GLU A 281 12.60 -0.22 -10.72
C GLU A 281 12.16 0.53 -11.97
N PHE A 282 12.68 1.75 -12.19
CA PHE A 282 12.25 2.66 -13.25
C PHE A 282 13.41 3.15 -14.12
N GLY A 283 14.57 2.49 -14.10
CA GLY A 283 15.75 2.86 -14.90
C GLY A 283 15.58 2.78 -16.42
N ALA A 284 14.44 2.28 -16.91
CA ALA A 284 14.05 2.42 -18.32
C ALA A 284 13.53 3.83 -18.65
N ILE A 285 13.12 4.58 -17.63
CA ILE A 285 12.49 5.91 -17.72
C ILE A 285 13.39 6.97 -17.10
N LEU A 286 14.06 6.64 -15.99
CA LEU A 286 14.93 7.51 -15.22
C LEU A 286 16.41 7.27 -15.54
N ASP A 287 17.15 8.34 -15.80
CA ASP A 287 18.61 8.30 -15.95
C ASP A 287 19.33 8.94 -14.76
N LYS A 288 18.69 9.88 -14.04
CA LYS A 288 19.25 10.56 -12.86
C LYS A 288 18.20 10.77 -11.78
N VAL A 289 18.61 10.61 -10.51
CA VAL A 289 17.79 10.91 -9.34
C VAL A 289 18.63 11.67 -8.30
N GLN A 290 18.11 12.79 -7.82
CA GLN A 290 18.68 13.61 -6.77
C GLN A 290 17.65 13.78 -5.65
N VAL A 291 18.07 13.68 -4.39
CA VAL A 291 17.16 13.78 -3.24
C VAL A 291 17.62 14.89 -2.29
N LYS A 292 16.73 15.83 -2.01
CA LYS A 292 16.93 16.92 -1.05
C LYS A 292 15.96 16.75 0.10
N ILE A 293 16.49 16.66 1.31
CA ILE A 293 15.71 16.52 2.54
C ILE A 293 15.89 17.78 3.38
N TYR A 294 14.79 18.32 3.86
CA TYR A 294 14.77 19.52 4.70
C TYR A 294 14.09 19.21 6.03
N THR A 295 14.71 19.64 7.12
CA THR A 295 14.16 19.50 8.49
C THR A 295 14.06 20.85 9.22
N VAL A 296 14.23 21.95 8.49
CA VAL A 296 14.00 23.34 8.95
C VAL A 296 12.69 23.87 8.39
N GLN A 297 11.85 24.47 9.24
CA GLN A 297 10.49 24.91 8.90
C GLN A 297 10.43 25.76 7.61
N ASP A 298 11.20 26.84 7.52
CA ASP A 298 11.18 27.76 6.37
C ASP A 298 11.48 27.04 5.05
N LYS A 299 12.41 26.06 5.07
CA LYS A 299 12.75 25.25 3.90
C LYS A 299 11.67 24.22 3.55
N VAL A 300 11.04 23.64 4.56
CA VAL A 300 9.88 22.75 4.35
C VAL A 300 8.72 23.54 3.74
N GLU A 301 8.53 24.81 4.10
CA GLU A 301 7.52 25.69 3.51
C GLU A 301 7.83 26.07 2.05
N GLU A 302 9.11 26.28 1.70
CA GLU A 302 9.53 26.45 0.30
C GLU A 302 9.16 25.21 -0.55
N VAL A 303 9.42 24.00 -0.05
CA VAL A 303 9.05 22.75 -0.74
C VAL A 303 7.53 22.56 -0.79
N MET A 304 6.83 22.95 0.27
CA MET A 304 5.37 22.88 0.33
C MET A 304 4.71 23.73 -0.78
N GLU A 305 5.28 24.89 -1.09
CA GLU A 305 4.75 25.76 -2.15
C GLU A 305 4.96 25.15 -3.54
N ILE A 306 6.15 24.58 -3.80
CA ILE A 306 6.42 23.82 -5.04
C ILE A 306 5.42 22.67 -5.17
N ALA A 307 5.24 21.92 -4.08
CA ALA A 307 4.37 20.75 -4.05
C ALA A 307 2.91 21.13 -4.37
N LYS A 308 2.38 22.20 -3.77
CA LYS A 308 1.01 22.67 -4.05
C LYS A 308 0.79 22.97 -5.53
N GLN A 309 1.72 23.68 -6.17
CA GLN A 309 1.63 24.01 -7.60
C GLN A 309 1.61 22.74 -8.46
N VAL A 310 2.52 21.80 -8.17
CA VAL A 310 2.60 20.51 -8.87
C VAL A 310 1.32 19.70 -8.70
N TYR A 311 0.75 19.64 -7.49
CA TYR A 311 -0.47 18.88 -7.24
C TYR A 311 -1.69 19.51 -7.92
N GLU A 312 -1.80 20.84 -7.91
CA GLU A 312 -2.87 21.55 -8.61
C GLU A 312 -2.82 21.27 -10.12
N GLU A 313 -1.65 21.33 -10.73
CA GLU A 313 -1.47 20.99 -12.15
C GLU A 313 -1.84 19.54 -12.46
N ARG A 314 -1.44 18.59 -11.60
CA ARG A 314 -1.78 17.16 -11.76
C ARG A 314 -3.29 16.94 -11.66
N ASP A 315 -3.94 17.60 -10.71
CA ASP A 315 -5.39 17.45 -10.50
C ASP A 315 -6.20 18.06 -11.66
N LEU A 316 -5.68 19.11 -12.33
CA LEU A 316 -6.31 19.72 -13.51
C LEU A 316 -6.20 18.87 -14.79
N ARG A 317 -5.23 17.94 -14.89
CA ARG A 317 -5.03 17.09 -16.09
C ARG A 317 -6.14 16.08 -16.35
N LEU A 318 -7.00 15.79 -15.36
CA LEU A 318 -8.11 14.83 -15.51
C LEU A 318 -9.15 15.25 -16.58
N GLY A 319 -9.07 16.48 -17.10
CA GLY A 319 -9.73 16.88 -18.34
C GLY A 319 -11.25 16.76 -18.29
N SER A 320 -11.86 16.46 -19.44
CA SER A 320 -13.30 16.26 -19.61
C SER A 320 -13.73 14.79 -19.58
N MET A 321 -12.89 13.91 -19.03
CA MET A 321 -13.15 12.47 -19.01
C MET A 321 -14.25 12.16 -17.98
N THR A 322 -15.19 11.30 -18.34
CA THR A 322 -16.23 10.83 -17.41
C THR A 322 -16.32 9.32 -17.41
N ASP A 323 -16.98 8.75 -16.41
CA ASP A 323 -17.17 7.31 -16.30
C ASP A 323 -18.03 6.75 -17.45
N GLU A 324 -18.83 7.61 -18.11
CA GLU A 324 -19.57 7.29 -19.33
C GLU A 324 -18.70 7.29 -20.60
N THR A 325 -17.70 8.17 -20.72
CA THR A 325 -16.91 8.29 -21.95
C THR A 325 -15.82 7.23 -22.06
N GLU A 326 -15.41 6.65 -20.93
CA GLU A 326 -14.36 5.64 -20.90
C GLU A 326 -14.93 4.22 -20.80
N ASP A 327 -14.41 3.31 -21.63
CA ASP A 327 -14.76 1.88 -21.60
C ASP A 327 -13.83 1.07 -20.66
N VAL A 328 -12.71 1.65 -20.27
CA VAL A 328 -11.67 1.02 -19.46
C VAL A 328 -11.50 1.79 -18.16
N PHE A 329 -11.51 1.08 -17.03
CA PHE A 329 -11.08 1.57 -15.73
C PHE A 329 -9.75 0.93 -15.34
N TYR A 330 -9.17 1.34 -14.21
CA TYR A 330 -7.94 0.76 -13.72
C TYR A 330 -8.11 0.23 -12.31
N SER A 331 -7.60 -0.97 -12.07
CA SER A 331 -7.43 -1.49 -10.72
C SER A 331 -6.20 -0.87 -10.04
N CYS A 332 -6.15 -0.97 -8.72
CA CYS A 332 -4.92 -0.84 -7.95
C CYS A 332 -4.93 -1.85 -6.80
N THR A 333 -3.99 -2.80 -6.84
CA THR A 333 -3.80 -3.85 -5.81
C THR A 333 -2.60 -3.61 -4.91
N LEU A 334 -2.01 -2.42 -5.01
CA LEU A 334 -0.79 -2.01 -4.30
C LEU A 334 -0.91 -2.13 -2.77
N CYS A 335 -2.09 -1.86 -2.21
CA CYS A 335 -2.34 -1.97 -0.77
C CYS A 335 -2.64 -3.41 -0.29
N GLN A 336 -2.59 -4.42 -1.16
CA GLN A 336 -2.75 -5.83 -0.75
C GLN A 336 -1.61 -6.34 0.13
N SER A 337 -0.50 -5.59 0.24
CA SER A 337 0.57 -5.88 1.21
C SER A 337 0.07 -5.92 2.65
N PHE A 338 -0.95 -5.13 2.99
CA PHE A 338 -1.55 -5.09 4.33
C PHE A 338 -3.08 -5.25 4.36
N ALA A 339 -3.77 -5.15 3.23
CA ALA A 339 -5.21 -5.41 3.08
C ALA A 339 -5.46 -6.44 1.95
N PRO A 340 -5.25 -7.75 2.17
CA PRO A 340 -5.10 -8.73 1.10
C PRO A 340 -6.31 -8.94 0.17
N SER A 341 -7.52 -8.64 0.64
CA SER A 341 -8.76 -8.72 -0.15
C SER A 341 -9.15 -7.40 -0.81
N HIS A 342 -8.41 -6.32 -0.53
CA HIS A 342 -8.72 -5.00 -1.07
C HIS A 342 -8.31 -4.88 -2.53
N VAL A 343 -9.19 -4.25 -3.32
CA VAL A 343 -8.95 -3.84 -4.70
C VAL A 343 -9.55 -2.45 -4.85
N CYS A 344 -8.74 -1.44 -5.16
CA CYS A 344 -9.25 -0.14 -5.60
C CYS A 344 -9.65 -0.24 -7.08
N VAL A 345 -10.85 0.26 -7.44
CA VAL A 345 -11.24 0.50 -8.82
C VAL A 345 -11.20 2.02 -9.02
N ILE A 346 -10.37 2.47 -9.95
CA ILE A 346 -10.11 3.87 -10.23
C ILE A 346 -10.79 4.23 -11.55
N THR A 347 -11.68 5.20 -11.49
CA THR A 347 -12.43 5.73 -12.63
C THR A 347 -12.06 7.21 -12.84
N PRO A 348 -12.36 7.81 -14.01
CA PRO A 348 -12.19 9.25 -14.21
C PRO A 348 -12.82 10.10 -13.10
N GLU A 349 -14.01 9.72 -12.62
CA GLU A 349 -14.76 10.47 -11.62
C GLU A 349 -14.64 9.89 -10.19
N ARG A 350 -13.89 8.81 -10.01
CA ARG A 350 -13.60 8.18 -8.71
C ARG A 350 -12.12 7.81 -8.61
N ILE A 351 -11.34 8.79 -8.16
CA ILE A 351 -9.92 8.62 -7.81
C ILE A 351 -9.72 7.54 -6.74
N GLY A 352 -8.54 6.92 -6.70
CA GLY A 352 -8.15 6.04 -5.61
C GLY A 352 -8.29 6.74 -4.26
N MET A 353 -8.81 6.03 -3.26
CA MET A 353 -9.14 6.63 -1.95
C MET A 353 -7.96 7.26 -1.21
N CYS A 354 -6.73 6.90 -1.59
CA CYS A 354 -5.51 7.54 -1.08
C CYS A 354 -5.34 9.00 -1.52
N GLY A 355 -6.06 9.44 -2.55
CA GLY A 355 -5.93 10.77 -3.18
C GLY A 355 -4.76 10.90 -4.16
N ALA A 356 -3.86 9.91 -4.21
CA ALA A 356 -2.62 10.01 -4.97
C ALA A 356 -2.69 9.43 -6.40
N TYR A 357 -3.64 8.52 -6.68
CA TYR A 357 -3.74 7.80 -7.96
C TYR A 357 -5.09 8.05 -8.62
N ASN A 358 -5.08 8.77 -9.73
CA ASN A 358 -6.21 8.97 -10.61
C ASN A 358 -6.20 7.99 -11.80
N TRP A 359 -7.18 8.13 -12.69
CA TRP A 359 -7.33 7.23 -13.83
C TRP A 359 -6.13 7.27 -14.79
N LEU A 360 -5.59 8.46 -15.06
CA LEU A 360 -4.39 8.64 -15.90
C LEU A 360 -3.18 7.99 -15.24
N ASP A 361 -3.08 8.07 -13.92
CA ASP A 361 -2.01 7.43 -13.16
C ASP A 361 -2.09 5.90 -13.28
N GLY A 362 -3.30 5.32 -13.20
CA GLY A 362 -3.54 3.90 -13.44
C GLY A 362 -3.06 3.46 -14.84
N LYS A 363 -3.37 4.25 -15.86
CA LYS A 363 -2.94 4.04 -17.25
C LYS A 363 -1.42 4.12 -17.40
N ALA A 364 -0.81 5.19 -16.88
CA ALA A 364 0.63 5.39 -16.94
C ALA A 364 1.37 4.26 -16.21
N SER A 365 0.93 3.89 -15.00
CA SER A 365 1.54 2.81 -14.25
C SER A 365 1.50 1.46 -14.99
N PHE A 366 0.42 1.16 -15.71
CA PHE A 366 0.32 -0.04 -16.53
C PHE A 366 1.26 0.01 -17.75
N GLN A 367 1.40 1.17 -18.40
CA GLN A 367 2.33 1.35 -19.51
C GLN A 367 3.79 1.14 -19.09
N ILE A 368 4.15 1.62 -17.89
CA ILE A 368 5.48 1.45 -17.30
C ILE A 368 5.74 -0.01 -16.93
N ASN A 369 4.77 -0.64 -16.26
CA ASN A 369 4.90 -2.03 -15.81
C ASN A 369 3.58 -2.79 -16.04
N PRO A 370 3.44 -3.50 -17.19
CA PRO A 370 2.24 -4.28 -17.50
C PRO A 370 1.95 -5.41 -16.51
N THR A 371 2.94 -5.83 -15.71
CA THR A 371 2.80 -6.85 -14.65
C THR A 371 2.63 -6.24 -13.26
N GLY A 372 2.50 -4.91 -13.18
CA GLY A 372 2.38 -4.15 -11.95
C GLY A 372 0.99 -4.22 -11.30
N PRO A 373 0.79 -3.49 -10.19
CA PRO A 373 -0.44 -3.53 -9.40
C PRO A 373 -1.63 -2.83 -10.06
N ASN A 374 -1.39 -2.06 -11.12
CA ASN A 374 -2.41 -1.37 -11.88
C ASN A 374 -2.69 -2.11 -13.17
N GLN A 375 -3.89 -2.70 -13.27
CA GLN A 375 -4.32 -3.46 -14.43
C GLN A 375 -5.57 -2.82 -15.03
N PRO A 376 -5.68 -2.73 -16.37
CA PRO A 376 -6.89 -2.26 -17.03
C PRO A 376 -8.06 -3.22 -16.73
N ILE A 377 -9.24 -2.65 -16.55
CA ILE A 377 -10.49 -3.36 -16.37
C ILE A 377 -11.42 -2.89 -17.48
N ASP A 378 -11.75 -3.77 -18.42
CA ASP A 378 -12.86 -3.51 -19.33
C ASP A 378 -14.15 -3.46 -18.52
N LYS A 379 -14.93 -2.38 -18.63
CA LYS A 379 -16.17 -2.21 -17.85
C LYS A 379 -17.13 -3.39 -18.03
N GLY A 380 -17.28 -3.88 -19.26
CA GLY A 380 -18.30 -4.88 -19.58
C GLY A 380 -19.72 -4.31 -19.54
N GLU A 381 -20.70 -5.17 -19.28
CA GLU A 381 -22.12 -4.77 -19.26
C GLU A 381 -22.45 -4.02 -17.97
N CYS A 382 -23.11 -2.87 -18.10
CA CYS A 382 -23.69 -2.15 -16.97
C CYS A 382 -25.01 -2.81 -16.56
N THR A 383 -25.02 -3.51 -15.44
CA THR A 383 -26.23 -4.20 -14.92
C THR A 383 -27.09 -3.28 -14.07
N ASP A 384 -26.49 -2.23 -13.48
CA ASP A 384 -27.18 -1.19 -12.71
C ASP A 384 -26.41 0.12 -12.81
N ALA A 385 -26.98 1.13 -13.47
CA ALA A 385 -26.33 2.42 -13.72
C ALA A 385 -26.37 3.37 -12.51
N ASP A 386 -27.21 3.11 -11.51
CA ASP A 386 -27.33 3.92 -10.31
C ASP A 386 -26.34 3.46 -9.25
N ASN A 387 -26.27 2.15 -9.00
CA ASN A 387 -25.23 1.56 -8.18
C ASN A 387 -23.87 1.51 -8.90
N GLY A 388 -23.84 1.57 -10.23
CA GLY A 388 -22.61 1.41 -11.00
C GLY A 388 -22.07 -0.01 -10.90
N TYR A 389 -22.94 -0.99 -11.10
CA TYR A 389 -22.56 -2.39 -11.24
C TYR A 389 -22.22 -2.69 -12.70
N PHE A 390 -21.02 -3.25 -12.87
CA PHE A 390 -20.48 -3.58 -14.16
C PHE A 390 -19.88 -4.99 -14.10
N THR A 391 -20.19 -5.82 -15.09
CA THR A 391 -19.80 -7.24 -15.07
C THR A 391 -18.28 -7.41 -15.06
N GLY A 392 -17.54 -6.65 -15.86
CA GLY A 392 -16.08 -6.74 -15.94
C GLY A 392 -15.39 -6.28 -14.65
N ILE A 393 -15.98 -5.28 -13.96
CA ILE A 393 -15.48 -4.84 -12.64
C ILE A 393 -15.69 -5.94 -11.59
N ASN A 394 -16.89 -6.53 -11.53
CA ASN A 394 -17.19 -7.59 -10.58
C ASN A 394 -16.30 -8.83 -10.81
N GLU A 395 -16.11 -9.24 -12.07
CA GLU A 395 -15.23 -10.36 -12.42
C GLU A 395 -13.78 -10.10 -11.98
N PHE A 396 -13.25 -8.92 -12.30
CA PHE A 396 -11.88 -8.56 -11.92
C PHE A 396 -11.72 -8.52 -10.39
N VAL A 397 -12.62 -7.85 -9.68
CA VAL A 397 -12.54 -7.68 -8.23
C VAL A 397 -12.71 -9.02 -7.51
N ASN A 398 -13.61 -9.88 -7.97
CA ASN A 398 -13.77 -11.24 -7.45
C ASN A 398 -12.46 -12.05 -7.60
N GLN A 399 -11.83 -12.01 -8.77
CA GLN A 399 -10.56 -12.68 -9.01
C GLN A 399 -9.42 -12.09 -8.14
N ALA A 400 -9.22 -10.78 -8.18
CA ALA A 400 -8.13 -10.08 -7.51
C ALA A 400 -8.25 -10.09 -5.97
N SER A 401 -9.48 -10.20 -5.44
CA SER A 401 -9.75 -10.39 -4.01
C SER A 401 -9.77 -11.86 -3.57
N ARG A 402 -9.51 -12.80 -4.48
CA ARG A 402 -9.52 -14.26 -4.24
C ARG A 402 -10.88 -14.78 -3.76
N GLY A 403 -11.96 -14.23 -4.29
CA GLY A 403 -13.33 -14.61 -3.94
C GLY A 403 -13.91 -13.89 -2.73
N ALA A 404 -13.16 -13.00 -2.08
CA ALA A 404 -13.64 -12.30 -0.88
C ALA A 404 -14.67 -11.21 -1.19
N VAL A 405 -14.59 -10.60 -2.38
CA VAL A 405 -15.48 -9.52 -2.83
C VAL A 405 -16.09 -9.91 -4.17
N PRO A 406 -17.29 -10.51 -4.18
CA PRO A 406 -17.91 -11.02 -5.41
C PRO A 406 -18.54 -9.93 -6.28
N GLU A 407 -18.94 -8.81 -5.67
CA GLU A 407 -19.64 -7.70 -6.32
C GLU A 407 -19.28 -6.37 -5.65
N VAL A 408 -19.11 -5.31 -6.44
CA VAL A 408 -18.77 -3.98 -5.94
C VAL A 408 -19.53 -2.88 -6.66
N SER A 409 -20.05 -1.94 -5.89
CA SER A 409 -20.67 -0.72 -6.40
C SER A 409 -19.63 0.37 -6.62
N CYS A 410 -19.66 0.97 -7.80
CA CYS A 410 -18.87 2.16 -8.09
C CYS A 410 -19.45 3.43 -7.48
N TYR A 411 -20.74 3.47 -7.14
CA TYR A 411 -21.43 4.72 -6.77
C TYR A 411 -22.29 4.67 -5.50
N SER A 412 -22.26 3.57 -4.73
CA SER A 412 -23.05 3.38 -3.51
C SER A 412 -22.18 3.28 -2.27
N LEU A 413 -22.66 3.88 -1.17
CA LEU A 413 -22.14 3.66 0.19
C LEU A 413 -22.82 2.46 0.87
N MET A 414 -24.06 2.16 0.51
CA MET A 414 -24.91 1.20 1.19
C MET A 414 -24.88 -0.19 0.55
N ASN A 415 -24.89 -0.25 -0.78
CA ASN A 415 -24.94 -1.49 -1.53
C ASN A 415 -23.53 -1.86 -2.00
N ASN A 416 -23.03 -2.99 -1.51
CA ASN A 416 -21.74 -3.56 -1.91
C ASN A 416 -20.62 -2.50 -2.06
N PRO A 417 -20.39 -1.61 -1.08
CA PRO A 417 -19.43 -0.53 -1.25
C PRO A 417 -18.03 -1.10 -1.54
N MET A 418 -17.21 -0.32 -2.24
CA MET A 418 -15.81 -0.68 -2.42
C MET A 418 -15.13 -0.84 -1.07
N THR A 419 -14.39 -1.94 -0.90
CA THR A 419 -13.59 -2.16 0.30
C THR A 419 -12.56 -1.05 0.48
N ALA A 420 -12.13 -0.76 1.70
CA ALA A 420 -11.05 0.19 1.95
C ALA A 420 -9.82 -0.47 2.58
N CYS A 421 -8.63 0.00 2.20
CA CYS A 421 -7.37 -0.50 2.77
C CYS A 421 -7.06 0.14 4.14
N GLY A 422 -6.72 1.44 4.14
CA GLY A 422 -6.32 2.17 5.35
C GLY A 422 -5.62 3.50 5.09
N CYS A 423 -5.19 3.74 3.85
CA CYS A 423 -4.52 4.97 3.43
C CYS A 423 -5.47 6.08 2.94
N PHE A 424 -6.79 5.91 3.11
CA PHE A 424 -7.78 6.90 2.71
C PHE A 424 -7.58 8.25 3.40
N GLU A 425 -7.87 9.34 2.69
CA GLU A 425 -7.74 10.72 3.22
C GLU A 425 -8.90 11.08 4.15
N ALA A 426 -10.08 10.54 3.86
CA ALA A 426 -11.31 10.75 4.58
C ALA A 426 -12.14 9.46 4.68
N ILE A 427 -13.16 9.50 5.54
CA ILE A 427 -14.12 8.40 5.72
C ILE A 427 -15.52 8.96 5.60
N ALA A 428 -16.33 8.35 4.74
CA ALA A 428 -17.76 8.58 4.68
C ALA A 428 -18.48 7.61 5.61
N ALA A 429 -19.50 8.12 6.34
CA ALA A 429 -20.36 7.32 7.19
C ALA A 429 -21.82 7.76 7.06
N MET A 430 -22.73 6.80 6.97
CA MET A 430 -24.17 7.05 6.98
C MET A 430 -24.64 7.50 8.38
N LEU A 431 -25.49 8.52 8.44
CA LEU A 431 -26.16 9.06 9.62
C LEU A 431 -27.67 8.83 9.50
N PRO A 432 -28.20 7.73 10.08
CA PRO A 432 -29.60 7.34 9.89
C PRO A 432 -30.63 8.39 10.32
N GLN A 433 -30.42 9.10 11.43
CA GLN A 433 -31.39 10.10 11.92
C GLN A 433 -31.44 11.35 11.05
N CYS A 434 -30.35 11.62 10.33
CA CYS A 434 -30.24 12.74 9.40
C CYS A 434 -30.57 12.35 7.95
N ASN A 435 -30.85 11.06 7.68
CA ASN A 435 -31.03 10.49 6.35
C ASN A 435 -29.91 10.92 5.37
N GLY A 436 -28.68 11.04 5.87
CA GLY A 436 -27.57 11.66 5.15
C GLY A 436 -26.23 11.01 5.47
N ILE A 437 -25.19 11.48 4.80
CA ILE A 437 -23.82 11.00 4.88
C ILE A 437 -22.96 12.10 5.50
N MET A 438 -22.15 11.73 6.48
CA MET A 438 -21.06 12.58 6.97
C MET A 438 -19.72 12.16 6.35
N VAL A 439 -18.79 13.10 6.24
CA VAL A 439 -17.41 12.81 5.83
C VAL A 439 -16.43 13.45 6.80
N VAL A 440 -15.44 12.69 7.27
CA VAL A 440 -14.40 13.16 8.18
C VAL A 440 -13.00 12.87 7.62
N ASN A 441 -12.14 13.89 7.54
CA ASN A 441 -10.75 13.75 7.12
C ASN A 441 -9.82 13.31 8.26
N ARG A 442 -8.66 12.75 7.90
CA ARG A 442 -7.65 12.23 8.83
C ARG A 442 -7.14 13.22 9.87
N ASP A 443 -7.12 14.51 9.53
CA ASP A 443 -6.55 15.56 10.39
C ASP A 443 -7.52 16.00 11.50
N TYR A 444 -8.82 15.72 11.35
CA TYR A 444 -9.81 16.04 12.36
C TYR A 444 -9.75 15.06 13.54
N ARG A 445 -9.52 15.60 14.75
CA ARG A 445 -9.32 14.82 15.99
C ARG A 445 -10.54 14.78 16.92
N GLY A 446 -11.58 15.54 16.58
CA GLY A 446 -12.81 15.66 17.37
C GLY A 446 -13.73 14.45 17.24
N MET A 447 -14.86 14.51 17.95
CA MET A 447 -15.96 13.57 17.77
C MET A 447 -16.75 13.94 16.50
N THR A 448 -17.37 12.96 15.87
CA THR A 448 -18.26 13.16 14.73
C THR A 448 -19.67 12.70 15.08
N PRO A 449 -20.70 13.13 14.33
CA PRO A 449 -22.09 12.76 14.58
C PRO A 449 -22.36 11.25 14.63
N SER A 450 -21.53 10.43 13.99
CA SER A 450 -21.59 8.96 14.09
C SER A 450 -21.19 8.38 15.46
N GLY A 451 -20.85 9.23 16.43
CA GLY A 451 -20.43 8.83 17.77
C GLY A 451 -18.99 8.29 17.84
N MET A 452 -18.20 8.50 16.79
CA MET A 452 -16.85 7.95 16.66
C MET A 452 -15.84 9.03 16.23
N LYS A 453 -14.57 8.83 16.59
CA LYS A 453 -13.47 9.62 16.02
C LYS A 453 -13.01 9.00 14.70
N PHE A 454 -12.29 9.76 13.88
CA PHE A 454 -11.65 9.26 12.65
C PHE A 454 -10.90 7.94 12.87
N THR A 455 -10.09 7.83 13.94
CA THR A 455 -9.30 6.62 14.23
C THR A 455 -10.15 5.38 14.48
N THR A 456 -11.34 5.55 15.07
CA THR A 456 -12.28 4.44 15.31
C THR A 456 -12.97 4.04 14.01
N LEU A 457 -13.46 5.02 13.25
CA LEU A 457 -14.04 4.81 11.92
C LEU A 457 -13.05 4.13 10.97
N ALA A 458 -11.76 4.50 11.01
CA ALA A 458 -10.73 3.92 10.17
C ALA A 458 -10.53 2.42 10.46
N GLY A 459 -10.70 2.01 11.73
CA GLY A 459 -10.68 0.60 12.12
C GLY A 459 -11.89 -0.19 11.66
N MET A 460 -13.03 0.48 11.41
CA MET A 460 -14.25 -0.16 10.90
C MET A 460 -14.27 -0.25 9.38
N ALA A 461 -13.88 0.82 8.68
CA ALA A 461 -13.93 0.88 7.22
C ALA A 461 -12.73 0.19 6.54
N GLY A 462 -11.57 0.13 7.21
CA GLY A 462 -10.33 -0.40 6.66
C GLY A 462 -10.21 -1.94 6.68
N GLY A 463 -9.12 -2.45 6.10
CA GLY A 463 -8.75 -3.87 6.17
C GLY A 463 -9.26 -4.75 5.01
N GLY A 464 -9.88 -4.16 3.99
CA GLY A 464 -10.31 -4.89 2.79
C GLY A 464 -11.65 -5.62 2.93
N MET A 465 -12.51 -5.18 3.86
CA MET A 465 -13.87 -5.68 4.03
C MET A 465 -14.88 -4.73 3.39
N GLN A 466 -16.03 -5.27 2.95
CA GLN A 466 -17.18 -4.44 2.57
C GLN A 466 -17.97 -4.09 3.83
N THR A 467 -18.19 -2.80 4.04
CA THR A 467 -18.87 -2.30 5.24
C THR A 467 -19.97 -1.33 4.82
N PRO A 468 -21.18 -1.82 4.47
CA PRO A 468 -22.34 -0.99 4.17
C PRO A 468 -22.50 0.17 5.15
N GLY A 469 -22.60 1.40 4.62
CA GLY A 469 -22.70 2.61 5.42
C GLY A 469 -21.36 3.24 5.83
N PHE A 470 -20.21 2.60 5.56
CA PHE A 470 -18.88 3.12 5.87
C PHE A 470 -17.89 2.88 4.73
N MET A 471 -17.19 3.92 4.28
CA MET A 471 -16.22 3.77 3.20
C MET A 471 -15.09 4.80 3.30
N GLY A 472 -13.86 4.33 3.08
CA GLY A 472 -12.72 5.21 2.86
C GLY A 472 -12.83 5.94 1.53
N VAL A 473 -12.60 7.25 1.53
CA VAL A 473 -12.71 8.13 0.35
C VAL A 473 -11.53 9.10 0.28
N SER A 474 -11.24 9.61 -0.91
CA SER A 474 -10.33 10.74 -1.09
C SER A 474 -11.06 12.06 -0.89
N LYS A 475 -10.32 13.15 -0.67
CA LYS A 475 -10.90 14.50 -0.64
C LYS A 475 -11.46 14.89 -2.00
N HIS A 476 -10.78 14.53 -3.09
CA HIS A 476 -11.21 14.81 -4.46
C HIS A 476 -12.54 14.16 -4.85
N TYR A 477 -12.86 12.97 -4.31
CA TYR A 477 -14.14 12.33 -4.60
C TYR A 477 -15.33 13.15 -4.09
N MET A 478 -15.13 14.04 -3.10
CA MET A 478 -16.19 14.89 -2.55
C MET A 478 -16.70 15.94 -3.53
N SER A 479 -15.94 16.23 -4.59
CA SER A 479 -16.36 17.12 -5.68
C SER A 479 -16.76 16.36 -6.95
N SER A 480 -16.89 15.03 -6.88
CA SER A 480 -17.27 14.21 -8.02
C SER A 480 -18.78 14.25 -8.27
N LYS A 481 -19.17 14.25 -9.55
CA LYS A 481 -20.57 14.05 -9.98
C LYS A 481 -21.07 12.62 -9.72
N LYS A 482 -20.15 11.68 -9.48
CA LYS A 482 -20.44 10.28 -9.11
C LYS A 482 -20.42 10.03 -7.60
N LEU A 483 -20.13 11.07 -6.80
CA LEU A 483 -20.18 10.98 -5.34
C LEU A 483 -21.50 10.37 -4.92
N PHE A 484 -21.48 9.17 -4.34
CA PHE A 484 -22.65 8.47 -3.77
C PHE A 484 -23.93 8.59 -4.61
N LYS A 485 -23.79 8.48 -5.96
CA LYS A 485 -24.89 8.71 -6.90
C LYS A 485 -26.11 7.85 -6.56
N ALA A 486 -25.90 6.60 -6.14
CA ALA A 486 -26.97 5.69 -5.76
C ALA A 486 -27.81 6.19 -4.57
N GLU A 487 -27.18 6.91 -3.64
CA GLU A 487 -27.88 7.53 -2.51
C GLU A 487 -28.42 8.93 -2.82
N GLY A 488 -28.11 9.52 -3.98
CA GLY A 488 -28.51 10.88 -4.35
C GLY A 488 -27.40 11.94 -4.16
N GLY A 489 -26.17 11.48 -4.02
CA GLY A 489 -24.94 12.24 -4.10
C GLY A 489 -24.77 13.38 -3.11
N VAL A 490 -24.30 14.55 -3.57
CA VAL A 490 -23.95 15.67 -2.67
C VAL A 490 -25.14 16.14 -1.83
N ARG A 491 -26.38 15.92 -2.29
CA ARG A 491 -27.61 16.23 -1.52
C ARG A 491 -27.74 15.42 -0.23
N ARG A 492 -27.01 14.31 -0.12
CA ARG A 492 -26.89 13.53 1.11
C ARG A 492 -25.81 14.03 2.04
N MET A 493 -24.90 14.89 1.61
CA MET A 493 -23.83 15.39 2.47
C MET A 493 -24.43 16.26 3.57
N VAL A 494 -24.43 15.80 4.82
CA VAL A 494 -25.05 16.54 5.94
C VAL A 494 -24.04 17.09 6.93
N TRP A 495 -22.82 16.54 6.96
CA TRP A 495 -21.79 16.98 7.90
C TRP A 495 -20.37 16.75 7.39
N MET A 496 -19.50 17.74 7.59
CA MET A 496 -18.05 17.59 7.42
C MET A 496 -17.29 18.57 8.33
N PRO A 497 -16.06 18.24 8.77
CA PRO A 497 -15.25 19.17 9.53
C PRO A 497 -15.04 20.48 8.76
N LYS A 498 -15.05 21.61 9.45
CA LYS A 498 -14.83 22.93 8.84
C LYS A 498 -13.52 22.99 8.06
N ILE A 499 -12.45 22.39 8.60
CA ILE A 499 -11.15 22.30 7.93
C ILE A 499 -11.26 21.63 6.54
N LEU A 500 -12.01 20.53 6.44
CA LEU A 500 -12.22 19.85 5.16
C LEU A 500 -13.12 20.70 4.25
N LYS A 501 -14.22 21.24 4.79
CA LYS A 501 -15.19 22.05 4.05
C LYS A 501 -14.55 23.27 3.39
N ASP A 502 -13.69 23.97 4.14
CA ASP A 502 -12.95 25.13 3.67
C ASP A 502 -11.90 24.73 2.61
N GLU A 503 -11.18 23.63 2.84
CA GLU A 503 -10.16 23.10 1.91
C GLU A 503 -10.74 22.76 0.53
N ILE A 504 -11.91 22.11 0.47
CA ILE A 504 -12.55 21.74 -0.81
C ILE A 504 -13.62 22.74 -1.27
N SER A 505 -13.69 23.92 -0.64
CA SER A 505 -14.83 24.83 -0.76
C SER A 505 -15.17 25.25 -2.19
N GLU A 506 -14.16 25.59 -3.00
CA GLU A 506 -14.36 25.99 -4.40
C GLU A 506 -14.99 24.85 -5.22
N LYS A 507 -14.41 23.65 -5.13
CA LYS A 507 -14.88 22.47 -5.88
C LYS A 507 -16.24 21.98 -5.39
N LEU A 508 -16.49 22.03 -4.09
CA LEU A 508 -17.77 21.63 -3.51
C LEU A 508 -18.89 22.61 -3.89
N LYS A 509 -18.64 23.93 -3.86
CA LYS A 509 -19.61 24.94 -4.31
C LYS A 509 -19.95 24.77 -5.79
N ALA A 510 -18.95 24.52 -6.63
CA ALA A 510 -19.18 24.24 -8.05
C ALA A 510 -20.06 23.00 -8.27
N LEU A 511 -19.88 21.95 -7.45
CA LEU A 511 -20.75 20.77 -7.48
C LEU A 511 -22.19 21.08 -7.00
N CYS A 512 -22.34 21.87 -5.94
CA CYS A 512 -23.65 22.35 -5.47
C CYS A 512 -24.39 23.17 -6.55
N GLU A 513 -23.68 24.07 -7.23
CA GLU A 513 -24.21 24.83 -8.38
C GLU A 513 -24.63 23.93 -9.54
N HIS A 514 -23.80 22.93 -9.87
CA HIS A 514 -24.12 21.94 -10.90
C HIS A 514 -25.40 21.14 -10.59
N GLU A 515 -25.65 20.85 -9.32
CA GLU A 515 -26.87 20.20 -8.84
C GLU A 515 -28.09 21.14 -8.77
N GLY A 516 -27.91 22.42 -9.09
CA GLY A 516 -28.96 23.44 -9.01
C GLY A 516 -29.30 23.87 -7.58
N MET A 517 -28.42 23.62 -6.62
CA MET A 517 -28.59 23.95 -5.20
C MET A 517 -27.37 24.67 -4.62
N PRO A 518 -27.00 25.88 -5.10
CA PRO A 518 -25.84 26.63 -4.60
C PRO A 518 -25.85 26.83 -3.08
N GLU A 519 -27.04 26.96 -2.48
CA GLU A 519 -27.24 27.11 -1.05
C GLU A 519 -26.87 25.87 -0.23
N LEU A 520 -26.80 24.68 -0.86
CA LEU A 520 -26.52 23.42 -0.19
C LEU A 520 -25.18 23.45 0.57
N TYR A 521 -24.17 24.16 0.03
CA TYR A 521 -22.89 24.31 0.71
C TYR A 521 -23.07 24.85 2.15
N ASP A 522 -23.92 25.85 2.35
CA ASP A 522 -24.17 26.46 3.67
C ASP A 522 -25.11 25.63 4.55
N MET A 523 -25.80 24.64 3.97
CA MET A 523 -26.68 23.71 4.70
C MET A 523 -25.93 22.52 5.28
N ILE A 524 -24.71 22.24 4.83
CA ILE A 524 -23.86 21.16 5.38
C ILE A 524 -23.33 21.59 6.76
N ALA A 525 -23.66 20.85 7.81
CA ALA A 525 -23.19 21.13 9.16
C ALA A 525 -21.68 20.89 9.32
N THR A 526 -21.09 21.54 10.32
CA THR A 526 -19.71 21.29 10.78
C THR A 526 -19.70 21.04 12.28
N GLU A 527 -18.52 20.83 12.86
CA GLU A 527 -18.34 20.76 14.32
C GLU A 527 -18.84 22.01 15.07
N GLU A 528 -19.02 23.14 14.38
CA GLU A 528 -19.59 24.37 14.96
C GLU A 528 -21.11 24.27 15.22
N GLN A 529 -21.82 23.41 14.48
CA GLN A 529 -23.27 23.18 14.64
C GLN A 529 -23.57 21.98 15.53
N GLY A 530 -22.63 21.05 15.70
CA GLY A 530 -22.79 19.87 16.53
C GLY A 530 -21.84 18.74 16.17
N THR A 531 -21.71 17.80 17.12
CA THR A 531 -20.92 16.57 16.92
C THR A 531 -21.73 15.31 17.25
N THR A 532 -23.06 15.44 17.35
CA THR A 532 -24.02 14.34 17.52
C THR A 532 -25.13 14.46 16.48
N GLU A 533 -25.78 13.36 16.11
CA GLU A 533 -26.91 13.38 15.16
C GLU A 533 -28.06 14.30 15.64
N GLU A 534 -28.35 14.33 16.95
CA GLU A 534 -29.42 15.16 17.51
C GLU A 534 -29.15 16.67 17.34
N GLU A 535 -27.92 17.12 17.64
CA GLU A 535 -27.52 18.53 17.50
C GLU A 535 -27.61 18.98 16.04
N ILE A 536 -27.03 18.19 15.12
CA ILE A 536 -27.01 18.58 13.71
C ILE A 536 -28.39 18.47 13.06
N LEU A 537 -29.24 17.53 13.50
CA LEU A 537 -30.60 17.38 12.96
C LEU A 537 -31.45 18.65 13.18
N ALA A 538 -31.26 19.36 14.30
CA ALA A 538 -31.92 20.63 14.53
C ALA A 538 -31.51 21.69 13.49
N PHE A 539 -30.21 21.79 13.20
CA PHE A 539 -29.67 22.69 12.17
C PHE A 539 -30.15 22.30 10.76
N LEU A 540 -30.12 21.01 10.41
CA LEU A 540 -30.58 20.53 9.11
C LEU A 540 -32.06 20.85 8.88
N LYS A 541 -32.90 20.75 9.92
CA LYS A 541 -34.33 21.13 9.85
C LYS A 541 -34.51 22.65 9.70
N GLU A 542 -33.73 23.45 10.43
CA GLU A 542 -33.76 24.91 10.30
C GLU A 542 -33.40 25.36 8.88
N LYS A 543 -32.40 24.71 8.28
CA LYS A 543 -31.94 25.00 6.92
C LYS A 543 -32.79 24.38 5.82
N GLY A 544 -33.72 23.48 6.15
CA GLY A 544 -34.49 22.74 5.14
C GLY A 544 -33.60 21.85 4.27
N HIS A 545 -32.65 21.13 4.89
CA HIS A 545 -31.68 20.32 4.15
C HIS A 545 -32.36 19.22 3.32
N PRO A 546 -32.05 19.07 2.02
CA PRO A 546 -32.77 18.18 1.10
C PRO A 546 -32.76 16.71 1.55
N ALA A 547 -31.66 16.24 2.15
CA ALA A 547 -31.55 14.87 2.67
C ALA A 547 -32.74 14.43 3.56
N LEU A 548 -33.37 15.36 4.29
CA LEU A 548 -34.48 15.07 5.20
C LEU A 548 -35.79 14.72 4.46
N GLU A 549 -35.94 15.15 3.22
CA GLU A 549 -37.15 14.94 2.39
C GLU A 549 -36.96 13.85 1.33
N MET A 550 -35.71 13.41 1.10
CA MET A 550 -35.41 12.31 0.20
C MET A 550 -35.89 10.97 0.76
N GLU A 551 -36.06 9.98 -0.12
CA GLU A 551 -36.33 8.60 0.31
C GLU A 551 -35.25 8.11 1.29
N THR A 552 -35.57 7.11 2.12
CA THR A 552 -34.60 6.60 3.08
C THR A 552 -33.41 5.99 2.34
N ALA A 553 -32.17 6.43 2.64
CA ALA A 553 -30.99 5.89 2.00
C ALA A 553 -30.65 4.44 2.44
N MET A 554 -31.29 3.97 3.52
CA MET A 554 -31.27 2.57 3.95
C MET A 554 -32.43 1.83 3.26
N GLY A 555 -32.10 0.85 2.42
CA GLY A 555 -33.07 -0.07 1.81
C GLY A 555 -33.75 -0.97 2.84
#